data_AF-A0A815QSS7-F1
#
_entry.id   AF-A0A815QSS7-F1
#
_cell.length_a   1.000
_cell.length_b   1.000
_cell.length_c   1.000
_cell.angle_alpha   90.00
_cell.angle_beta   90.00
_cell.angle_gamma   90.00
#
_symmetry.space_group_name_H-M   'P 1'
#
loop_
_entity.id
_entity.type
_entity.pdbx_description
1 polymer ?
#
loop_
_entity_poly.entity_id
_entity_poly.type
_entity_poly.pdbx_seq_one_letter_code
_entity_poly.pdbx_strand_id
1 'polypeptide(L)'
;MSAGRQEAFDHFRRDNPLNHKLEEHKRILKQRYTEAKSLGEATNQCRNRINHMKGQYEQMHLRLAAQLTQDEIEKNRELNDLRSKMEREQTEYRECFNRLKNMKQEIEHIQHVIEKDRLQMLKDFDDWWEQQSEQAEQQRELLDMKPLKSNSDVSRQSTASFQMERPSVSNSANKTLPQFNLPLTGDKKTDDDILAFANARQRILSQTHKCKKEIFVL
;
A
#
# COMPACT_ATOMS: atom_id res chain seq x y z
N MET A 1 -1.58 8.76 -5.30
CA MET A 1 -0.33 9.35 -5.85
C MET A 1 -0.57 9.71 -7.31
N SER A 2 0.33 10.45 -7.96
CA SER A 2 0.38 10.53 -9.44
C SER A 2 0.96 9.23 -10.02
N ALA A 3 0.79 8.98 -11.32
CA ALA A 3 1.31 7.77 -11.98
C ALA A 3 2.82 7.59 -11.77
N GLY A 4 3.64 8.59 -12.11
CA GLY A 4 5.10 8.53 -11.92
C GLY A 4 5.54 8.37 -10.45
N ARG A 5 4.80 8.92 -9.47
CA ARG A 5 5.10 8.69 -8.03
C ARG A 5 4.68 7.28 -7.58
N GLN A 6 3.65 6.69 -8.19
CA GLN A 6 3.29 5.28 -7.96
C GLN A 6 4.34 4.33 -8.58
N GLU A 7 4.78 4.59 -9.81
CA GLU A 7 5.84 3.83 -10.47
C GLU A 7 7.15 3.87 -9.66
N ALA A 8 7.52 5.06 -9.16
CA ALA A 8 8.67 5.23 -8.28
C ALA A 8 8.50 4.47 -6.94
N PHE A 9 7.32 4.47 -6.33
CA PHE A 9 7.05 3.66 -5.13
C PHE A 9 7.20 2.16 -5.41
N ASP A 10 6.71 1.68 -6.56
CA ASP A 10 6.84 0.27 -6.95
C ASP A 10 8.25 -0.12 -7.44
N HIS A 11 9.12 0.86 -7.72
CA HIS A 11 10.57 0.65 -7.79
C HIS A 11 11.19 0.55 -6.39
N PHE A 12 11.04 1.60 -5.57
CA PHE A 12 11.56 1.66 -4.20
C PHE A 12 11.17 0.43 -3.36
N ARG A 13 9.92 -0.04 -3.47
CA ARG A 13 9.39 -1.22 -2.77
C ARG A 13 10.03 -2.54 -3.19
N ARG A 14 10.59 -2.66 -4.41
CA ARG A 14 11.33 -3.87 -4.83
C ARG A 14 12.66 -3.98 -4.10
N ASP A 15 13.35 -2.86 -3.95
CA ASP A 15 14.72 -2.81 -3.44
C ASP A 15 14.79 -2.65 -1.91
N ASN A 16 13.71 -2.16 -1.27
CA ASN A 16 13.65 -2.01 0.18
C ASN A 16 13.51 -3.37 0.91
N PRO A 17 14.46 -3.77 1.79
CA PRO A 17 14.44 -5.05 2.49
C PRO A 17 13.26 -5.22 3.48
N LEU A 18 12.57 -4.14 3.86
CA LEU A 18 11.33 -4.19 4.63
C LEU A 18 10.20 -4.90 3.87
N ASN A 19 10.22 -4.86 2.53
CA ASN A 19 9.21 -5.53 1.69
C ASN A 19 9.22 -7.06 1.88
N HIS A 20 10.40 -7.68 2.04
CA HIS A 20 10.48 -9.12 2.34
C HIS A 20 9.88 -9.46 3.71
N LYS A 21 10.17 -8.64 4.74
CA LYS A 21 9.58 -8.81 6.08
C LYS A 21 8.06 -8.64 6.05
N LEU A 22 7.56 -7.64 5.34
CA LEU A 22 6.14 -7.37 5.18
C LEU A 22 5.39 -8.51 4.48
N GLU A 23 5.97 -9.15 3.45
CA GLU A 23 5.39 -10.35 2.83
C GLU A 23 5.46 -11.59 3.74
N GLU A 24 6.54 -11.76 4.51
CA GLU A 24 6.64 -12.85 5.48
C GLU A 24 5.62 -12.68 6.63
N HIS A 25 5.42 -11.46 7.14
CA HIS A 25 4.36 -11.18 8.12
C HIS A 25 2.97 -11.49 7.55
N LYS A 26 2.69 -11.16 6.26
CA LYS A 26 1.45 -11.57 5.58
C LYS A 26 1.33 -13.09 5.41
N ARG A 27 2.44 -13.82 5.20
CA ARG A 27 2.47 -15.29 5.14
C ARG A 27 2.12 -15.90 6.50
N ILE A 28 2.76 -15.42 7.57
CA ILE A 28 2.51 -15.85 8.95
C ILE A 28 1.06 -15.54 9.35
N LEU A 29 0.51 -14.38 8.99
CA LEU A 29 -0.89 -14.04 9.26
C LEU A 29 -1.87 -15.07 8.64
N LYS A 30 -1.68 -15.43 7.37
CA LYS A 30 -2.48 -16.46 6.68
C LYS A 30 -2.35 -17.84 7.35
N GLN A 31 -1.13 -18.18 7.79
CA GLN A 31 -0.87 -19.41 8.54
C GLN A 31 -1.63 -19.41 9.88
N ARG A 32 -1.53 -18.34 10.68
CA ARG A 32 -2.21 -18.23 11.97
C ARG A 32 -3.74 -18.25 11.86
N TYR A 33 -4.33 -17.66 10.81
CA TYR A 33 -5.77 -17.83 10.56
C TYR A 33 -6.17 -19.28 10.30
N THR A 34 -5.34 -20.04 9.58
CA THR A 34 -5.58 -21.48 9.33
C THR A 34 -5.47 -22.29 10.63
N GLU A 35 -4.46 -22.02 11.45
CA GLU A 35 -4.27 -22.64 12.77
C GLU A 35 -5.40 -22.25 13.76
N ALA A 36 -5.88 -21.00 13.73
CA ALA A 36 -7.03 -20.56 14.53
C ALA A 36 -8.32 -21.28 14.14
N LYS A 37 -8.53 -21.54 12.85
CA LYS A 37 -9.71 -22.27 12.36
C LYS A 37 -9.71 -23.71 12.85
N SER A 38 -8.60 -24.44 12.71
CA SER A 38 -8.51 -25.83 13.20
C SER A 38 -8.60 -25.93 14.72
N LEU A 39 -8.04 -24.98 15.48
CA LEU A 39 -8.25 -24.87 16.93
C LEU A 39 -9.72 -24.61 17.30
N GLY A 40 -10.44 -23.80 16.52
CA GLY A 40 -11.88 -23.59 16.71
C GLY A 40 -12.70 -24.85 16.45
N GLU A 41 -12.39 -25.58 15.37
CA GLU A 41 -13.01 -26.86 15.05
C GLU A 41 -12.73 -27.93 16.13
N ALA A 42 -11.48 -28.04 16.60
CA ALA A 42 -11.10 -28.93 17.70
C ALA A 42 -11.83 -28.56 19.00
N THR A 43 -11.86 -27.29 19.40
CA THR A 43 -12.58 -26.81 20.59
C THR A 43 -14.07 -27.19 20.55
N ASN A 44 -14.70 -27.13 19.36
CA ASN A 44 -16.08 -27.55 19.17
C ASN A 44 -16.23 -29.08 19.24
N GLN A 45 -15.27 -29.86 18.72
CA GLN A 45 -15.25 -31.31 18.87
C GLN A 45 -15.15 -31.73 20.35
N CYS A 46 -14.22 -31.18 21.14
CA CYS A 46 -14.11 -31.49 22.57
C CYS A 46 -15.44 -31.17 23.30
N ARG A 47 -16.07 -30.03 23.00
CA ARG A 47 -17.39 -29.67 23.55
C ARG A 47 -18.47 -30.71 23.23
N ASN A 48 -18.49 -31.23 21.99
CA ASN A 48 -19.44 -32.27 21.58
C ASN A 48 -19.15 -33.61 22.25
N ARG A 49 -17.87 -34.00 22.39
CA ARG A 49 -17.45 -35.23 23.08
C ARG A 49 -17.80 -35.19 24.58
N ILE A 50 -17.56 -34.07 25.25
CA ILE A 50 -18.01 -33.82 26.65
C ILE A 50 -19.53 -33.98 26.78
N ASN A 51 -20.31 -33.36 25.89
CA ASN A 51 -21.77 -33.45 25.93
C ASN A 51 -22.27 -34.89 25.70
N HIS A 52 -21.64 -35.64 24.79
CA HIS A 52 -21.97 -37.05 24.55
C HIS A 52 -21.66 -37.92 25.78
N MET A 53 -20.48 -37.76 26.39
CA MET A 53 -20.10 -38.49 27.60
C MET A 53 -21.01 -38.16 28.81
N LYS A 54 -21.53 -36.93 28.91
CA LYS A 54 -22.53 -36.57 29.92
C LYS A 54 -23.84 -37.32 29.72
N GLY A 55 -24.38 -37.34 28.49
CA GLY A 55 -25.59 -38.10 28.18
C GLY A 55 -25.42 -39.61 28.43
N GLN A 56 -24.27 -40.18 28.07
CA GLN A 56 -23.92 -41.57 28.42
C GLN A 56 -23.87 -41.80 29.93
N TYR A 57 -23.25 -40.89 30.68
CA TYR A 57 -23.14 -40.97 32.14
C TYR A 57 -24.52 -40.90 32.81
N GLU A 58 -25.38 -39.98 32.40
CA GLU A 58 -26.74 -39.82 32.90
C GLU A 58 -27.61 -41.05 32.60
N GLN A 59 -27.56 -41.56 31.35
CA GLN A 59 -28.26 -42.78 30.94
C GLN A 59 -27.78 -44.02 31.73
N MET A 60 -26.47 -44.16 31.91
CA MET A 60 -25.88 -45.28 32.65
C MET A 60 -26.24 -45.18 34.14
N HIS A 61 -26.07 -44.02 34.76
CA HIS A 61 -26.43 -43.78 36.16
C HIS A 61 -27.92 -44.08 36.43
N LEU A 62 -28.83 -43.66 35.54
CA LEU A 62 -30.25 -43.98 35.65
C LEU A 62 -30.54 -45.48 35.49
N ARG A 63 -29.91 -46.15 34.51
CA ARG A 63 -30.04 -47.61 34.32
C ARG A 63 -29.56 -48.38 35.55
N LEU A 64 -28.45 -47.96 36.14
CA LEU A 64 -27.85 -48.63 37.30
C LEU A 64 -28.67 -48.42 38.57
N ALA A 65 -29.25 -47.24 38.77
CA ALA A 65 -30.20 -46.96 39.86
C ALA A 65 -31.51 -47.77 39.75
N ALA A 66 -31.92 -48.12 38.53
CA ALA A 66 -33.09 -48.97 38.28
C ALA A 66 -32.82 -50.49 38.39
N GLN A 67 -31.55 -50.91 38.57
CA GLN A 67 -31.16 -52.33 38.59
C GLN A 67 -30.81 -52.81 40.00
N LEU A 68 -31.73 -53.58 40.60
CA LEU A 68 -31.57 -54.32 41.87
C LEU A 68 -30.58 -55.51 41.73
N THR A 69 -29.33 -55.22 41.42
CA THR A 69 -28.26 -56.21 41.20
C THR A 69 -27.01 -55.89 42.03
N GLN A 70 -26.40 -56.93 42.59
CA GLN A 70 -25.45 -56.87 43.73
C GLN A 70 -24.06 -56.29 43.40
N ASP A 71 -23.62 -56.32 42.14
CA ASP A 71 -22.26 -55.89 41.73
C ASP A 71 -22.10 -54.37 41.65
N GLU A 72 -22.23 -53.69 42.79
CA GLU A 72 -21.97 -52.24 42.92
C GLU A 72 -20.53 -51.85 42.52
N ILE A 73 -19.57 -52.78 42.65
CA ILE A 73 -18.16 -52.56 42.35
C ILE A 73 -17.94 -52.32 40.84
N GLU A 74 -18.45 -53.19 39.97
CA GLU A 74 -18.26 -53.03 38.51
C GLU A 74 -19.10 -51.86 37.98
N LYS A 75 -20.30 -51.64 38.53
CA LYS A 75 -21.14 -50.45 38.28
C LYS A 75 -20.38 -49.15 38.56
N ASN A 76 -19.70 -49.07 39.70
CA ASN A 76 -18.89 -47.91 40.10
C ASN A 76 -17.63 -47.79 39.21
N ARG A 77 -17.03 -48.90 38.78
CA ARG A 77 -15.90 -48.91 37.85
C ARG A 77 -16.26 -48.26 36.52
N GLU A 78 -17.34 -48.70 35.86
CA GLU A 78 -17.78 -48.12 34.57
C GLU A 78 -18.08 -46.61 34.68
N LEU A 79 -18.75 -46.18 35.75
CA LEU A 79 -19.03 -44.76 36.02
C LEU A 79 -17.76 -43.93 36.20
N ASN A 80 -16.76 -44.43 36.92
CA ASN A 80 -15.49 -43.72 37.12
C ASN A 80 -14.63 -43.70 35.86
N ASP A 81 -14.63 -44.78 35.08
CA ASP A 81 -13.95 -44.86 33.79
C ASP A 81 -14.48 -43.81 32.79
N LEU A 82 -15.80 -43.54 32.84
CA LEU A 82 -16.46 -42.49 32.05
C LEU A 82 -16.20 -41.08 32.60
N ARG A 83 -16.15 -40.89 33.93
CA ARG A 83 -15.72 -39.63 34.56
C ARG A 83 -14.29 -39.26 34.13
N SER A 84 -13.34 -40.19 34.23
CA SER A 84 -11.95 -39.92 33.85
C SER A 84 -11.75 -39.73 32.34
N LYS A 85 -12.62 -40.26 31.48
CA LYS A 85 -12.68 -39.87 30.05
C LYS A 85 -13.15 -38.41 29.91
N MET A 86 -14.20 -38.01 30.63
CA MET A 86 -14.72 -36.64 30.61
C MET A 86 -13.74 -35.61 31.19
N GLU A 87 -12.95 -35.96 32.21
CA GLU A 87 -11.93 -35.09 32.82
C GLU A 87 -10.76 -34.80 31.86
N ARG A 88 -10.36 -35.79 31.04
CA ARG A 88 -9.38 -35.60 29.96
C ARG A 88 -9.92 -34.66 28.89
N GLU A 89 -11.12 -34.91 28.39
CA GLU A 89 -11.81 -34.06 27.41
C GLU A 89 -12.01 -32.61 27.90
N GLN A 90 -12.34 -32.42 29.19
CA GLN A 90 -12.39 -31.08 29.80
C GLN A 90 -11.02 -30.39 29.83
N THR A 91 -9.94 -31.15 29.98
CA THR A 91 -8.56 -30.62 29.99
C THR A 91 -8.13 -30.24 28.58
N GLU A 92 -8.34 -31.12 27.60
CA GLU A 92 -8.13 -30.84 26.17
C GLU A 92 -8.97 -29.62 25.72
N TYR A 93 -10.24 -29.52 26.11
CA TYR A 93 -11.06 -28.33 25.85
C TYR A 93 -10.45 -27.05 26.44
N ARG A 94 -9.96 -27.08 27.70
CA ARG A 94 -9.30 -25.94 28.34
C ARG A 94 -8.02 -25.53 27.58
N GLU A 95 -7.23 -26.50 27.14
CA GLU A 95 -6.00 -26.28 26.38
C GLU A 95 -6.27 -25.71 24.98
N CYS A 96 -7.17 -26.32 24.20
CA CYS A 96 -7.57 -25.82 22.88
C CYS A 96 -8.18 -24.41 22.97
N PHE A 97 -9.05 -24.15 23.95
CA PHE A 97 -9.65 -22.83 24.16
C PHE A 97 -8.61 -21.77 24.55
N ASN A 98 -7.67 -22.09 25.44
CA ASN A 98 -6.58 -21.18 25.81
C ASN A 98 -5.63 -20.93 24.63
N ARG A 99 -5.29 -21.96 23.84
CA ARG A 99 -4.47 -21.79 22.64
C ARG A 99 -5.18 -20.94 21.59
N LEU A 100 -6.49 -21.10 21.40
CA LEU A 100 -7.31 -20.29 20.51
C LEU A 100 -7.41 -18.83 20.97
N LYS A 101 -7.57 -18.59 22.28
CA LYS A 101 -7.53 -17.24 22.88
C LYS A 101 -6.19 -16.55 22.61
N ASN A 102 -5.07 -17.25 22.82
CA ASN A 102 -3.74 -16.71 22.56
C ASN A 102 -3.52 -16.50 21.05
N MET A 103 -4.03 -17.40 20.20
CA MET A 103 -3.96 -17.28 18.74
C MET A 103 -4.66 -16.01 18.22
N LYS A 104 -5.78 -15.59 18.85
CA LYS A 104 -6.42 -14.29 18.54
C LYS A 104 -5.47 -13.12 18.80
N GLN A 105 -4.74 -13.14 19.92
CA GLN A 105 -3.78 -12.09 20.27
C GLN A 105 -2.55 -12.11 19.35
N GLU A 106 -2.07 -13.29 18.94
CA GLU A 106 -1.01 -13.43 17.91
C GLU A 106 -1.46 -12.79 16.58
N ILE A 107 -2.70 -13.05 16.13
CA ILE A 107 -3.26 -12.46 14.91
C ILE A 107 -3.36 -10.94 15.00
N GLU A 108 -3.89 -10.41 16.10
CA GLU A 108 -3.99 -8.96 16.36
C GLU A 108 -2.62 -8.27 16.36
N HIS A 109 -1.61 -8.92 16.95
CA HIS A 109 -0.23 -8.43 16.93
C HIS A 109 0.36 -8.40 15.52
N ILE A 110 0.22 -9.49 14.74
CA ILE A 110 0.75 -9.56 13.37
C ILE A 110 0.06 -8.54 12.46
N GLN A 111 -1.24 -8.31 12.60
CA GLN A 111 -1.95 -7.24 11.89
C GLN A 111 -1.37 -5.86 12.19
N HIS A 112 -1.10 -5.55 13.46
CA HIS A 112 -0.51 -4.28 13.86
C HIS A 112 0.93 -4.11 13.32
N VAL A 113 1.74 -5.18 13.33
CA VAL A 113 3.10 -5.15 12.76
C VAL A 113 3.05 -4.93 11.24
N ILE A 114 2.15 -5.60 10.50
CA ILE A 114 1.95 -5.37 9.06
C ILE A 114 1.59 -3.91 8.76
N GLU A 115 0.73 -3.29 9.58
CA GLU A 115 0.35 -1.89 9.38
C GLU A 115 1.49 -0.93 9.73
N LYS A 116 2.26 -1.21 10.77
CA LYS A 116 3.48 -0.46 11.09
C LYS A 116 4.50 -0.54 9.96
N ASP A 117 4.74 -1.72 9.40
CA ASP A 117 5.68 -1.94 8.29
C ASP A 117 5.23 -1.21 7.00
N ARG A 118 3.92 -1.16 6.72
CA ARG A 118 3.35 -0.36 5.62
C ARG A 118 3.59 1.14 5.80
N LEU A 119 3.30 1.66 6.99
CA LEU A 119 3.47 3.08 7.31
C LEU A 119 4.95 3.48 7.29
N GLN A 120 5.84 2.62 7.79
CA GLN A 120 7.28 2.81 7.68
C GLN A 120 7.73 2.83 6.22
N MET A 121 7.31 1.87 5.39
CA MET A 121 7.66 1.83 3.96
C MET A 121 7.17 3.07 3.19
N LEU A 122 6.01 3.63 3.54
CA LEU A 122 5.52 4.89 2.98
C LEU A 122 6.34 6.08 3.45
N LYS A 123 6.76 6.13 4.72
CA LYS A 123 7.64 7.17 5.23
C LYS A 123 9.03 7.11 4.58
N ASP A 124 9.65 5.92 4.53
CA ASP A 124 10.96 5.72 3.91
C ASP A 124 10.94 6.12 2.43
N PHE A 125 9.81 5.89 1.73
CA PHE A 125 9.60 6.32 0.36
C PHE A 125 9.46 7.84 0.24
N ASP A 126 8.70 8.48 1.12
CA ASP A 126 8.50 9.94 1.08
C ASP A 126 9.81 10.67 1.42
N ASP A 127 10.57 10.19 2.42
CA ASP A 127 11.93 10.67 2.74
C ASP A 127 12.88 10.54 1.53
N TRP A 128 12.82 9.41 0.82
CA TRP A 128 13.63 9.14 -0.37
C TRP A 128 13.20 10.01 -1.56
N TRP A 129 11.89 10.16 -1.78
CA TRP A 129 11.31 10.94 -2.88
C TRP A 129 11.61 12.43 -2.74
N GLU A 130 11.64 12.95 -1.51
CA GLU A 130 12.08 14.31 -1.21
C GLU A 130 13.55 14.52 -1.62
N GLN A 131 14.47 13.67 -1.13
CA GLN A 131 15.89 13.67 -1.51
C GLN A 131 16.09 13.56 -3.03
N GLN A 132 15.32 12.71 -3.71
CA GLN A 132 15.42 12.52 -5.15
C GLN A 132 14.90 13.74 -5.94
N SER A 133 13.95 14.49 -5.38
CA SER A 133 13.50 15.77 -5.95
C SER A 133 14.52 16.89 -5.74
N GLU A 134 15.12 17.01 -4.55
CA GLU A 134 16.22 17.96 -4.27
C GLU A 134 17.41 17.69 -5.20
N GLN A 135 17.81 16.43 -5.37
CA GLN A 135 18.92 16.05 -6.25
C GLN A 135 18.64 16.41 -7.72
N ALA A 136 17.39 16.27 -8.18
CA ALA A 136 16.99 16.65 -9.53
C ALA A 136 16.98 18.19 -9.73
N GLU A 137 16.57 18.96 -8.72
CA GLU A 137 16.62 20.42 -8.78
C GLU A 137 18.07 20.95 -8.73
N GLN A 138 18.93 20.39 -7.88
CA GLN A 138 20.36 20.72 -7.81
C GLN A 138 21.08 20.44 -9.14
N GLN A 139 20.86 19.28 -9.76
CA GLN A 139 21.41 18.97 -11.08
C GLN A 139 20.93 19.95 -12.16
N ARG A 140 19.68 20.40 -12.07
CA ARG A 140 19.08 21.35 -13.02
C ARG A 140 19.61 22.78 -12.84
N GLU A 141 19.85 23.22 -11.60
CA GLU A 141 20.43 24.54 -11.32
C GLU A 141 21.90 24.61 -11.77
N LEU A 142 22.66 23.51 -11.59
CA LEU A 142 24.04 23.38 -12.10
C LEU A 142 24.12 23.50 -13.63
N LEU A 143 23.03 23.17 -14.34
CA LEU A 143 22.89 23.31 -15.80
C LEU A 143 22.37 24.68 -16.28
N ASP A 144 21.85 25.57 -15.42
CA ASP A 144 21.38 26.93 -15.80
C ASP A 144 22.45 28.02 -15.59
N MET A 145 23.72 27.62 -15.39
CA MET A 145 24.86 28.52 -15.32
C MET A 145 25.15 29.16 -16.68
N LYS A 146 24.54 30.34 -16.88
CA LYS A 146 24.61 31.15 -18.11
C LYS A 146 26.03 31.32 -18.65
N PRO A 147 26.23 31.26 -19.98
CA PRO A 147 27.48 31.65 -20.61
C PRO A 147 27.87 33.09 -20.24
N LEU A 148 29.12 33.28 -19.83
CA LEU A 148 29.72 34.60 -19.63
C LEU A 148 29.68 35.37 -20.96
N LYS A 149 28.88 36.46 -20.99
CA LYS A 149 28.91 37.41 -22.10
C LYS A 149 30.21 38.20 -22.07
N SER A 150 31.18 37.75 -22.87
CA SER A 150 32.33 38.57 -23.22
C SER A 150 31.86 39.79 -24.02
N ASN A 151 31.95 40.97 -23.42
CA ASN A 151 31.76 42.23 -24.13
C ASN A 151 33.09 42.65 -24.76
N SER A 152 33.17 42.56 -26.09
CA SER A 152 34.17 43.28 -26.89
C SER A 152 33.44 44.21 -27.86
N ASP A 153 33.30 45.46 -27.46
CA ASP A 153 32.61 46.52 -28.21
C ASP A 153 33.56 47.12 -29.27
N VAL A 154 33.20 47.00 -30.55
CA VAL A 154 33.94 47.62 -31.67
C VAL A 154 32.95 48.23 -32.67
N SER A 155 33.22 49.47 -33.04
CA SER A 155 32.27 50.38 -33.65
C SER A 155 32.26 50.38 -35.20
N ARG A 156 31.13 50.86 -35.75
CA ARG A 156 30.99 51.64 -37.00
C ARG A 156 31.06 50.99 -38.41
N GLN A 157 29.90 51.11 -39.06
CA GLN A 157 29.64 51.86 -40.32
C GLN A 157 29.59 51.19 -41.71
N SER A 158 28.39 51.34 -42.31
CA SER A 158 28.11 51.84 -43.68
C SER A 158 28.00 50.88 -44.89
N THR A 159 26.87 51.04 -45.60
CA THR A 159 26.67 51.01 -47.08
C THR A 159 27.00 49.74 -47.90
N ALA A 160 26.24 49.33 -48.91
CA ALA A 160 24.93 49.78 -49.44
C ALA A 160 24.28 48.72 -50.36
N SER A 161 22.99 48.92 -50.68
CA SER A 161 22.25 48.52 -51.91
C SER A 161 22.65 47.28 -52.72
N PHE A 162 21.70 46.35 -52.90
CA PHE A 162 21.40 45.75 -54.22
C PHE A 162 19.90 45.39 -54.32
N GLN A 163 19.38 45.17 -55.55
CA GLN A 163 17.95 45.01 -55.87
C GLN A 163 17.69 43.83 -56.83
N MET A 164 16.40 43.56 -57.13
CA MET A 164 15.84 42.57 -58.07
C MET A 164 15.91 41.07 -57.64
N GLU A 165 14.89 40.24 -57.84
CA GLU A 165 13.48 40.52 -58.20
C GLU A 165 12.49 39.44 -57.68
N ARG A 166 11.21 39.50 -58.11
CA ARG A 166 10.03 38.70 -57.73
C ARG A 166 9.68 37.70 -58.89
N PRO A 167 8.52 36.99 -59.01
CA PRO A 167 7.23 37.11 -58.30
C PRO A 167 6.46 35.81 -57.88
N SER A 168 5.64 35.93 -56.81
CA SER A 168 4.35 35.20 -56.57
C SER A 168 4.41 33.65 -56.39
N VAL A 169 3.45 32.91 -55.80
CA VAL A 169 2.00 33.02 -55.46
C VAL A 169 1.78 32.21 -54.13
N SER A 170 0.93 32.48 -53.12
CA SER A 170 -0.04 33.54 -52.73
C SER A 170 -0.19 33.63 -51.19
N ASN A 171 -1.22 34.33 -50.70
CA ASN A 171 -1.74 34.36 -49.32
C ASN A 171 -2.62 33.11 -49.00
N SER A 172 -3.13 32.82 -47.79
CA SER A 172 -3.47 33.72 -46.67
C SER A 172 -3.38 33.13 -45.25
N ALA A 173 -3.48 34.01 -44.25
CA ALA A 173 -3.05 33.83 -42.85
C ALA A 173 -4.06 33.14 -41.91
N ASN A 174 -3.56 32.67 -40.74
CA ASN A 174 -4.01 33.23 -39.45
C ASN A 174 -3.08 32.91 -38.24
N LYS A 175 -2.67 33.98 -37.54
CA LYS A 175 -2.39 34.10 -36.08
C LYS A 175 -1.52 33.06 -35.35
N THR A 176 -0.21 33.31 -35.38
CA THR A 176 0.71 33.42 -34.22
C THR A 176 0.32 32.81 -32.86
N LEU A 177 1.14 31.85 -32.40
CA LEU A 177 1.68 31.70 -31.04
C LEU A 177 3.07 31.04 -31.17
N PRO A 178 4.02 31.23 -30.23
CA PRO A 178 5.39 30.72 -30.39
C PRO A 178 5.41 29.19 -30.27
N GLN A 179 5.84 28.54 -31.34
CA GLN A 179 5.77 27.09 -31.51
C GLN A 179 6.84 26.38 -30.66
N PHE A 180 6.44 25.89 -29.48
CA PHE A 180 7.23 24.92 -28.72
C PHE A 180 7.28 23.60 -29.53
N ASN A 181 8.33 23.43 -30.32
CA ASN A 181 8.62 22.20 -31.07
C ASN A 181 9.10 21.10 -30.12
N LEU A 182 8.22 20.58 -29.27
CA LEU A 182 8.39 19.25 -28.70
C LEU A 182 8.09 18.23 -29.83
N PRO A 183 8.90 17.17 -29.99
CA PRO A 183 8.55 16.08 -30.88
C PRO A 183 7.29 15.40 -30.35
N LEU A 184 6.24 15.38 -31.16
CA LEU A 184 4.95 14.77 -30.81
C LEU A 184 5.15 13.26 -30.63
N THR A 185 4.71 12.71 -29.50
CA THR A 185 5.12 11.37 -29.04
C THR A 185 4.47 10.25 -29.85
N GLY A 186 3.38 10.56 -30.57
CA GLY A 186 2.63 9.62 -31.41
C GLY A 186 1.51 8.89 -30.66
N ASP A 187 1.61 8.80 -29.33
CA ASP A 187 0.47 8.49 -28.48
C ASP A 187 -0.27 9.78 -28.10
N LYS A 188 -1.43 9.97 -28.74
CA LYS A 188 -2.35 11.08 -28.49
C LYS A 188 -2.64 11.29 -27.00
N LYS A 189 -2.74 10.22 -26.19
CA LYS A 189 -3.03 10.35 -24.76
C LYS A 189 -1.88 11.03 -24.01
N THR A 190 -0.64 10.63 -24.31
CA THR A 190 0.57 11.23 -23.75
C THR A 190 0.68 12.70 -24.19
N ASP A 191 0.39 12.98 -25.46
CA ASP A 191 0.43 14.33 -26.00
C ASP A 191 -0.67 15.25 -25.39
N ASP A 192 -1.89 14.73 -25.19
CA ASP A 192 -2.99 15.42 -24.49
C ASP A 192 -2.62 15.73 -23.01
N ASP A 193 -1.97 14.80 -22.29
CA ASP A 193 -1.51 15.01 -20.90
C ASP A 193 -0.37 16.05 -20.82
N ILE A 194 0.58 16.04 -21.76
CA ILE A 194 1.64 17.06 -21.88
C ILE A 194 1.03 18.45 -22.12
N LEU A 195 0.04 18.55 -23.01
CA LEU A 195 -0.69 19.78 -23.28
C LEU A 195 -1.48 20.26 -22.05
N ALA A 196 -2.11 19.35 -21.30
CA ALA A 196 -2.82 19.69 -20.06
C ALA A 196 -1.86 20.29 -19.01
N PHE A 197 -0.67 19.69 -18.82
CA PHE A 197 0.36 20.21 -17.92
C PHE A 197 0.90 21.59 -18.35
N ALA A 198 1.22 21.76 -19.64
CA ALA A 198 1.69 23.03 -20.18
C ALA A 198 0.66 24.16 -19.99
N ASN A 199 -0.63 23.88 -20.24
CA ASN A 199 -1.72 24.83 -20.02
C ASN A 199 -1.94 25.15 -18.54
N ALA A 200 -1.85 24.16 -17.65
CA ALA A 200 -1.93 24.38 -16.20
C ALA A 200 -0.80 25.30 -15.70
N ARG A 201 0.44 25.08 -16.17
CA ARG A 201 1.59 25.94 -15.87
C ARG A 201 1.40 27.37 -16.37
N GLN A 202 0.85 27.57 -17.58
CA GLN A 202 0.53 28.91 -18.08
C GLN A 202 -0.55 29.62 -17.25
N ARG A 203 -1.59 28.90 -16.79
CA ARG A 203 -2.61 29.48 -15.90
C ARG A 203 -1.99 30.00 -14.60
N ILE A 204 -1.17 29.20 -13.92
CA ILE A 204 -0.49 29.60 -12.68
C ILE A 204 0.37 30.87 -12.88
N LEU A 205 1.15 30.93 -13.97
CA LEU A 205 1.96 32.11 -14.32
C LEU A 205 1.09 33.33 -14.68
N SER A 206 -0.05 33.15 -15.34
CA SER A 206 -0.99 34.25 -15.61
C SER A 206 -1.65 34.80 -14.33
N GLN A 207 -1.89 33.93 -13.34
CA GLN A 207 -2.46 34.29 -12.04
C GLN A 207 -1.52 35.20 -11.25
N THR A 208 -0.21 34.88 -11.21
CA THR A 208 0.79 35.69 -10.48
C THR A 208 1.04 37.05 -11.14
N HIS A 209 0.89 37.17 -12.47
CA HIS A 209 0.91 38.45 -13.16
C HIS A 209 -0.35 39.30 -12.95
N LYS A 210 -1.52 38.69 -12.67
CA LYS A 210 -2.74 39.42 -12.31
C LYS A 210 -2.64 40.01 -10.89
N CYS A 211 -2.21 39.19 -9.92
CA CYS A 211 -2.13 39.58 -8.51
C CYS A 211 -1.13 40.72 -8.23
N LYS A 212 -0.14 40.94 -9.10
CA LYS A 212 0.83 42.04 -8.99
C LYS A 212 0.36 43.40 -9.55
N LYS A 213 -0.88 43.53 -10.03
CA LYS A 213 -1.42 44.81 -10.53
C LYS A 213 -2.37 45.55 -9.58
N GLU A 214 -2.77 44.94 -8.47
CA GLU A 214 -3.70 45.55 -7.50
C GLU A 214 -3.02 46.06 -6.21
N ILE A 215 -1.67 46.06 -6.16
CA ILE A 215 -0.86 46.55 -5.03
C ILE A 215 -0.17 47.89 -5.39
N PHE A 216 -0.78 48.69 -6.27
CA PHE A 216 -0.30 50.06 -6.56
C PHE A 216 -1.42 51.04 -6.99
N VAL A 217 -2.60 50.92 -6.37
CA VAL A 217 -3.60 52.01 -6.34
C VAL A 217 -4.29 52.01 -4.96
N LEU A 218 -3.61 52.59 -3.96
CA LEU A 218 -4.12 53.32 -2.79
C LEU A 218 -2.95 53.63 -1.84
#